data_AF-A0A1V2IQ09-F1
#
_entry.id   AF-A0A1V2IQ09-F1
#
_cell.length_a   1.000
_cell.length_b   1.000
_cell.length_c   1.000
_cell.angle_alpha   90.00
_cell.angle_beta   90.00
_cell.angle_gamma   90.00
#
_symmetry.space_group_name_H-M   'P 1'
#
loop_
_entity.id
_entity.type
_entity.pdbx_description
1 polymer ?
#
loop_
_entity_poly.entity_id
_entity_poly.type
_entity_poly.pdbx_seq_one_letter_code
_entity_poly.pdbx_strand_id
1 'polypeptide(L)'
;MGRLEAGAYGEDVEGKPGLRDRDVRGRARNARPRDALGRPLGYGETGVDSLPVDLVVPPVEALAWAQHLIESGRPFQAHEVLEAVWKVAPDGQRELWRGLAQFAVGLTHLARGNDVGAAALLRRSVDHLVPYATAPPYGVNAAGLSRWAAMLADEIERAAANDRSQMAAVGASVILAVSDGCVDPGVRDGRRAAFQEALKGALQADWGGPGESSLPMAWKRDSPAR
;
A
#
# COMPACT_ATOMS: atom_id res chain seq x y z
N MET A 1 -47.79 -37.00 13.36
CA MET A 1 -46.54 -37.60 13.86
C MET A 1 -45.78 -38.16 12.65
N GLY A 2 -45.08 -37.29 11.93
CA GLY A 2 -44.33 -37.62 10.71
C GLY A 2 -42.85 -37.41 10.98
N ARG A 3 -42.09 -38.51 10.91
CA ARG A 3 -40.64 -38.59 11.11
C ARG A 3 -39.93 -37.90 9.95
N LEU A 4 -39.20 -36.81 10.20
CA LEU A 4 -38.24 -36.23 9.27
C LEU A 4 -36.87 -36.80 9.62
N GLU A 5 -36.31 -37.59 8.71
CA GLU A 5 -34.93 -38.04 8.79
C GLU A 5 -33.98 -36.95 8.26
N ALA A 6 -32.78 -36.96 8.85
CA ALA A 6 -31.68 -36.06 8.58
C ALA A 6 -30.90 -36.45 7.30
N GLY A 7 -30.31 -35.44 6.65
CA GLY A 7 -29.32 -35.58 5.56
C GLY A 7 -29.46 -34.41 4.57
N ALA A 8 -28.49 -33.59 4.25
CA ALA A 8 -27.06 -33.60 4.51
C ALA A 8 -26.58 -32.12 4.63
N TYR A 9 -25.73 -31.85 5.63
CA TYR A 9 -24.99 -30.60 5.69
C TYR A 9 -23.97 -30.58 4.55
N GLY A 10 -23.94 -29.46 3.82
CA GLY A 10 -23.14 -29.28 2.61
C GLY A 10 -21.66 -29.51 2.85
N GLU A 11 -21.07 -30.28 1.94
CA GLU A 11 -19.65 -30.59 1.89
C GLU A 11 -18.79 -29.33 1.83
N ASP A 12 -17.73 -29.36 2.64
CA ASP A 12 -16.61 -28.43 2.63
C ASP A 12 -15.95 -28.47 1.25
N VAL A 13 -16.15 -27.41 0.45
CA VAL A 13 -15.47 -27.27 -0.85
C VAL A 13 -14.01 -26.87 -0.63
N GLU A 14 -13.22 -27.90 -0.42
CA GLU A 14 -11.76 -27.93 -0.44
C GLU A 14 -11.22 -27.25 -1.72
N GLY A 15 -10.30 -26.31 -1.52
CA GLY A 15 -9.81 -25.39 -2.53
C GLY A 15 -9.11 -26.08 -3.70
N LYS A 16 -9.77 -26.11 -4.87
CA LYS A 16 -9.10 -26.37 -6.15
C LYS A 16 -8.24 -25.16 -6.56
N PRO A 17 -6.95 -25.34 -6.88
CA PRO A 17 -6.10 -24.26 -7.38
C PRO A 17 -6.55 -23.91 -8.81
N GLY A 18 -7.32 -22.82 -8.93
CA GLY A 18 -7.74 -22.27 -10.23
C GLY A 18 -9.13 -21.63 -10.26
N LEU A 19 -10.00 -21.93 -9.29
CA LEU A 19 -11.27 -21.22 -9.18
C LEU A 19 -11.08 -19.91 -8.41
N ARG A 20 -11.35 -18.78 -9.08
CA ARG A 20 -11.50 -17.49 -8.41
C ARG A 20 -12.63 -17.65 -7.40
N ASP A 21 -12.34 -17.39 -6.14
CA ASP A 21 -13.31 -17.39 -5.06
C ASP A 21 -14.48 -16.47 -5.44
N ARG A 22 -15.72 -16.95 -5.26
CA ARG A 22 -16.95 -16.28 -5.71
C ARG A 22 -18.04 -16.41 -4.67
N ASP A 23 -18.85 -15.37 -4.49
CA ASP A 23 -20.05 -15.44 -3.65
C ASP A 23 -21.14 -16.30 -4.32
N VAL A 24 -22.23 -16.55 -3.58
CA VAL A 24 -23.41 -17.28 -4.09
C VAL A 24 -24.09 -16.61 -5.29
N ARG A 25 -23.71 -15.38 -5.61
CA ARG A 25 -24.16 -14.61 -6.78
C ARG A 25 -23.09 -14.58 -7.90
N GLY A 26 -22.01 -15.33 -7.77
CA GLY A 26 -20.94 -15.42 -8.75
C GLY A 26 -19.98 -14.22 -8.77
N ARG A 27 -20.07 -13.26 -7.83
CA ARG A 27 -19.13 -12.14 -7.72
C ARG A 27 -17.84 -12.61 -7.09
N ALA A 28 -16.70 -12.18 -7.63
CA ALA A 28 -15.41 -12.52 -7.06
C ALA A 28 -15.36 -12.14 -5.56
N ARG A 29 -15.22 -13.14 -4.70
CA ARG A 29 -14.86 -12.94 -3.30
C ARG A 29 -13.35 -12.89 -3.24
N ASN A 30 -12.85 -11.87 -2.57
CA ASN A 30 -11.45 -11.76 -2.30
C ASN A 30 -11.19 -12.26 -0.87
N ALA A 31 -11.64 -13.48 -0.53
CA ALA A 31 -11.55 -14.00 0.85
C ALA A 31 -10.19 -14.61 1.17
N ARG A 32 -9.22 -14.56 0.23
CA ARG A 32 -7.86 -15.00 0.55
C ARG A 32 -7.24 -14.04 1.57
N PRO A 33 -6.70 -14.57 2.67
CA PRO A 33 -5.96 -13.77 3.65
C PRO A 33 -4.79 -13.06 2.94
N ARG A 34 -4.42 -11.87 3.44
CA ARG A 34 -3.38 -11.03 2.86
C ARG A 34 -2.36 -10.62 3.90
N ASP A 35 -1.11 -10.46 3.48
CA ASP A 35 -0.08 -9.87 4.33
C ASP A 35 -0.30 -8.36 4.56
N ALA A 36 0.55 -7.74 5.38
CA ALA A 36 0.49 -6.31 5.66
C ALA A 36 0.66 -5.41 4.43
N LEU A 37 1.23 -5.94 3.34
CA LEU A 37 1.38 -5.23 2.08
C LEU A 37 0.28 -5.60 1.09
N GLY A 38 -0.74 -6.37 1.47
CA GLY A 38 -1.87 -6.76 0.62
C GLY A 38 -1.56 -7.91 -0.35
N ARG A 39 -0.45 -8.64 -0.22
CA ARG A 39 -0.17 -9.82 -1.06
C ARG A 39 -1.02 -11.00 -0.59
N PRO A 40 -1.65 -11.78 -1.50
CA PRO A 40 -2.39 -12.96 -1.11
C PRO A 40 -1.46 -13.97 -0.41
N LEU A 41 -1.91 -14.48 0.72
CA LEU A 41 -1.29 -15.58 1.44
C LEU A 41 -1.85 -16.94 0.97
N GLY A 42 -1.22 -18.01 1.41
CA GLY A 42 -1.74 -19.36 1.29
C GLY A 42 -3.08 -19.52 2.00
N TYR A 43 -3.90 -20.47 1.56
CA TYR A 43 -5.13 -20.81 2.28
C TYR A 43 -4.79 -21.36 3.67
N GLY A 44 -5.48 -20.89 4.71
CA GLY A 44 -5.24 -21.29 6.10
C GLY A 44 -4.17 -20.47 6.82
N GLU A 45 -3.44 -19.58 6.13
CA GLU A 45 -2.54 -18.62 6.78
C GLU A 45 -3.34 -17.45 7.35
N THR A 46 -2.95 -16.97 8.54
CA THR A 46 -3.56 -15.77 9.14
C THR A 46 -2.99 -14.53 8.46
N GLY A 47 -3.84 -13.79 7.76
CA GLY A 47 -3.52 -12.48 7.21
C GLY A 47 -3.78 -11.34 8.19
N VAL A 48 -3.50 -10.12 7.74
CA VAL A 48 -3.98 -8.91 8.44
C VAL A 48 -5.47 -8.76 8.18
N ASP A 49 -6.21 -8.34 9.20
CA ASP A 49 -7.63 -8.06 9.07
C ASP A 49 -7.87 -7.01 7.98
N SER A 50 -8.78 -7.34 7.07
CA SER A 50 -9.20 -6.44 6.00
C SER A 50 -10.14 -5.38 6.55
N LEU A 51 -10.09 -4.19 5.97
CA LEU A 51 -11.06 -3.14 6.31
C LEU A 51 -12.48 -3.57 5.92
N PRO A 52 -13.51 -3.08 6.64
CA PRO A 52 -14.91 -3.26 6.24
C PRO A 52 -15.16 -2.77 4.81
N VAL A 53 -15.97 -3.51 4.05
CA VAL A 53 -16.28 -3.18 2.64
C VAL A 53 -17.04 -1.84 2.52
N ASP A 54 -17.80 -1.50 3.54
CA ASP A 54 -18.64 -0.30 3.68
C ASP A 54 -18.05 0.72 4.65
N LEU A 55 -16.72 0.78 4.74
CA LEU A 55 -16.02 1.70 5.61
C LEU A 55 -16.40 3.16 5.30
N VAL A 56 -17.02 3.83 6.28
CA VAL A 56 -17.30 5.27 6.26
C VAL A 56 -16.55 5.92 7.40
N VAL A 57 -15.59 6.77 7.07
CA VAL A 57 -14.74 7.48 8.03
C VAL A 57 -14.74 8.97 7.68
N PRO A 58 -14.93 9.88 8.66
CA PRO A 58 -14.81 11.32 8.42
C PRO A 58 -13.43 11.69 7.85
N PRO A 59 -13.35 12.67 6.93
CA PRO A 59 -12.10 13.10 6.28
C PRO A 59 -10.88 13.25 7.18
N VAL A 60 -10.99 14.00 8.29
CA VAL A 60 -9.87 14.27 9.20
C VAL A 60 -9.41 12.99 9.92
N GLU A 61 -10.35 12.13 10.31
CA GLU A 61 -10.05 10.86 10.95
C GLU A 61 -9.39 9.88 9.98
N ALA A 62 -9.84 9.86 8.72
CA ALA A 62 -9.26 9.04 7.68
C ALA A 62 -7.82 9.45 7.35
N LEU A 63 -7.51 10.74 7.34
CA LEU A 63 -6.15 11.25 7.16
C LEU A 63 -5.24 10.81 8.31
N ALA A 64 -5.67 11.01 9.56
CA ALA A 64 -4.91 10.60 10.73
C ALA A 64 -4.68 9.08 10.77
N TRP A 65 -5.71 8.29 10.40
CA TRP A 65 -5.59 6.84 10.32
C TRP A 65 -4.64 6.40 9.20
N ALA A 66 -4.76 6.97 8.01
CA ALA A 66 -3.88 6.67 6.89
C ALA A 66 -2.42 7.01 7.21
N GLN A 67 -2.18 8.16 7.87
CA GLN A 67 -0.86 8.52 8.37
C GLN A 67 -0.35 7.40 9.28
N HIS A 68 -1.04 7.12 10.40
CA HIS A 68 -0.62 6.09 11.36
C HIS A 68 -0.31 4.73 10.70
N LEU A 69 -1.13 4.30 9.74
CA LEU A 69 -0.90 3.07 9.00
C LEU A 69 0.41 3.11 8.20
N ILE A 70 0.73 4.24 7.55
CA ILE A 70 2.03 4.43 6.89
C ILE A 70 3.16 4.36 7.92
N GLU A 71 3.04 5.04 9.06
CA GLU A 71 4.02 5.03 10.16
C GLU A 71 4.34 3.61 10.65
N SER A 72 3.29 2.78 10.70
CA SER A 72 3.38 1.38 11.12
C SER A 72 3.78 0.40 10.00
N GLY A 73 4.21 0.91 8.84
CA GLY A 73 4.64 0.08 7.71
C GLY A 73 3.50 -0.65 6.99
N ARG A 74 2.27 -0.13 7.08
CA ARG A 74 1.02 -0.64 6.48
C ARG A 74 0.46 0.29 5.39
N PRO A 75 1.24 0.63 4.34
CA PRO A 75 0.81 1.58 3.32
C PRO A 75 -0.35 1.06 2.45
N PHE A 76 -0.55 -0.27 2.38
CA PHE A 76 -1.65 -0.84 1.60
C PHE A 76 -3.00 -0.56 2.27
N GLN A 77 -3.10 -0.74 3.59
CA GLN A 77 -4.32 -0.42 4.33
C GLN A 77 -4.55 1.09 4.38
N ALA A 78 -3.48 1.90 4.42
CA ALA A 78 -3.61 3.35 4.28
C ALA A 78 -4.26 3.72 2.94
N HIS A 79 -3.84 3.06 1.84
CA HIS A 79 -4.48 3.20 0.54
C HIS A 79 -5.97 2.83 0.59
N GLU A 80 -6.34 1.72 1.24
CA GLU A 80 -7.74 1.30 1.34
C GLU A 80 -8.61 2.31 2.12
N VAL A 81 -8.11 2.89 3.22
CA VAL A 81 -8.81 3.97 3.96
C VAL A 81 -9.04 5.19 3.07
N LEU A 82 -7.99 5.66 2.38
CA LEU A 82 -8.05 6.85 1.52
C LEU A 82 -8.95 6.62 0.30
N GLU A 83 -8.93 5.42 -0.28
CA GLU A 83 -9.80 5.02 -1.39
C GLU A 83 -11.28 4.98 -0.95
N ALA A 84 -11.57 4.54 0.28
CA ALA A 84 -12.93 4.55 0.82
C ALA A 84 -13.49 5.98 0.88
N VAL A 85 -12.70 6.95 1.35
CA VAL A 85 -13.12 8.36 1.35
C VAL A 85 -13.25 8.91 -0.07
N TRP A 86 -12.31 8.59 -0.97
CA TRP A 86 -12.38 9.00 -2.38
C TRP A 86 -13.70 8.62 -3.06
N LYS A 87 -14.19 7.40 -2.83
CA LYS A 87 -15.43 6.87 -3.44
C LYS A 87 -16.67 7.72 -3.10
N VAL A 88 -16.67 8.38 -1.96
CA VAL A 88 -17.80 9.20 -1.47
C VAL A 88 -17.48 10.70 -1.42
N ALA A 89 -16.28 11.10 -1.83
CA ALA A 89 -15.85 12.49 -1.78
C ALA A 89 -16.65 13.40 -2.75
N PRO A 90 -16.92 14.66 -2.35
CA PRO A 90 -17.47 15.68 -3.26
C PRO A 90 -16.55 15.91 -4.46
N ASP A 91 -17.12 16.28 -5.61
CA ASP A 91 -16.38 16.42 -6.88
C ASP A 91 -15.15 17.32 -6.77
N GLY A 92 -15.25 18.46 -6.06
CA GLY A 92 -14.14 19.40 -5.87
C GLY A 92 -12.95 18.86 -5.05
N GLN A 93 -13.10 17.70 -4.40
CA GLN A 93 -12.08 17.09 -3.56
C GLN A 93 -11.67 15.69 -4.04
N ARG A 94 -12.34 15.12 -5.04
CA ARG A 94 -12.04 13.76 -5.52
C ARG A 94 -10.59 13.60 -5.94
N GLU A 95 -10.03 14.60 -6.62
CA GLU A 95 -8.64 14.51 -7.08
C GLU A 95 -7.65 14.56 -5.91
N LEU A 96 -7.92 15.31 -4.84
CA LEU A 96 -7.12 15.26 -3.61
C LEU A 96 -7.05 13.83 -3.06
N TRP A 97 -8.21 13.20 -2.82
CA TRP A 97 -8.28 11.86 -2.24
C TRP A 97 -7.67 10.80 -3.15
N ARG A 98 -7.85 10.95 -4.47
CA ARG A 98 -7.20 10.11 -5.47
C ARG A 98 -5.68 10.22 -5.39
N GLY A 99 -5.15 11.44 -5.26
CA GLY A 99 -3.72 11.69 -5.08
C GLY A 99 -3.17 11.02 -3.83
N LEU A 100 -3.84 11.19 -2.69
CA LEU A 100 -3.45 10.56 -1.42
C LEU A 100 -3.49 9.02 -1.50
N ALA A 101 -4.55 8.45 -2.09
CA ALA A 101 -4.66 7.01 -2.28
C ALA A 101 -3.55 6.46 -3.21
N GLN A 102 -3.20 7.21 -4.27
CA GLN A 102 -2.09 6.87 -5.18
C GLN A 102 -0.73 6.96 -4.51
N PHE A 103 -0.54 7.95 -3.64
CA PHE A 103 0.67 8.08 -2.83
C PHE A 103 0.88 6.83 -1.97
N ALA A 104 -0.14 6.42 -1.20
CA ALA A 104 -0.06 5.25 -0.33
C ALA A 104 0.18 3.94 -1.09
N VAL A 105 -0.48 3.73 -2.23
CA VAL A 105 -0.20 2.54 -3.06
C VAL A 105 1.16 2.62 -3.78
N GLY A 106 1.66 3.83 -4.08
CA GLY A 106 3.05 4.04 -4.53
C GLY A 106 4.07 3.54 -3.49
N LEU A 107 3.87 3.88 -2.21
CA LEU A 107 4.67 3.34 -1.10
C LEU A 107 4.54 1.82 -0.95
N THR A 108 3.34 1.29 -1.20
CA THR A 108 3.12 -0.17 -1.21
C THR A 108 3.92 -0.85 -2.31
N HIS A 109 3.96 -0.26 -3.52
CA HIS A 109 4.77 -0.79 -4.62
C HIS A 109 6.25 -0.76 -4.29
N LEU A 110 6.73 0.32 -3.67
CA LEU A 110 8.11 0.42 -3.21
C LEU A 110 8.44 -0.67 -2.17
N ALA A 111 7.57 -0.85 -1.17
CA ALA A 111 7.72 -1.88 -0.14
C ALA A 111 7.73 -3.31 -0.74
N ARG A 112 7.03 -3.49 -1.87
CA ARG A 112 7.00 -4.76 -2.61
C ARG A 112 8.21 -4.93 -3.55
N GLY A 113 9.07 -3.92 -3.69
CA GLY A 113 10.23 -3.90 -4.59
C GLY A 113 9.86 -3.73 -6.06
N ASN A 114 8.73 -3.08 -6.35
CA ASN A 114 8.31 -2.69 -7.70
C ASN A 114 8.58 -1.20 -7.90
N ASP A 115 9.85 -0.89 -8.18
CA ASP A 115 10.38 0.48 -8.24
C ASP A 115 9.77 1.29 -9.39
N VAL A 116 9.66 0.69 -10.57
CA VAL A 116 9.02 1.33 -11.75
C VAL A 116 7.57 1.68 -11.46
N GLY A 117 6.82 0.75 -10.87
CA GLY A 117 5.43 0.99 -10.50
C GLY A 117 5.30 2.04 -9.39
N ALA A 118 6.21 2.03 -8.42
CA ALA A 118 6.24 3.00 -7.32
C ALA A 118 6.46 4.42 -7.84
N ALA A 119 7.52 4.65 -8.63
CA ALA A 119 7.82 5.95 -9.21
C ALA A 119 6.65 6.48 -10.06
N ALA A 120 6.08 5.64 -10.92
CA ALA A 120 4.95 6.03 -11.76
C ALA A 120 3.67 6.40 -10.99
N LEU A 121 3.42 5.78 -9.83
CA LEU A 121 2.30 6.12 -8.96
C LEU A 121 2.57 7.40 -8.16
N LEU A 122 3.80 7.58 -7.66
CA LEU A 122 4.21 8.79 -6.93
C LEU A 122 4.18 10.03 -7.84
N ARG A 123 4.57 9.93 -9.12
CA ARG A 123 4.44 11.05 -10.06
C ARG A 123 2.97 11.43 -10.29
N ARG A 124 2.11 10.44 -10.51
CA ARG A 124 0.67 10.70 -10.69
C ARG A 124 0.01 11.27 -9.44
N SER A 125 0.44 10.84 -8.24
CA SER A 125 -0.06 11.46 -7.01
C SER A 125 0.32 12.94 -6.92
N VAL A 126 1.53 13.32 -7.35
CA VAL A 126 1.94 14.74 -7.44
C VAL A 126 0.99 15.53 -8.35
N ASP A 127 0.69 15.01 -9.54
CA ASP A 127 -0.22 15.68 -10.49
C ASP A 127 -1.59 15.97 -9.87
N HIS A 128 -2.08 15.07 -9.02
CA HIS A 128 -3.34 15.23 -8.30
C HIS A 128 -3.26 16.14 -7.06
N LEU A 129 -2.10 16.23 -6.40
CA LEU A 129 -1.91 16.97 -5.15
C LEU A 129 -1.51 18.43 -5.36
N VAL A 130 -0.76 18.74 -6.43
CA VAL A 130 -0.28 20.10 -6.73
C VAL A 130 -1.40 21.15 -6.78
N PRO A 131 -2.59 20.90 -7.36
CA PRO A 131 -3.70 21.86 -7.35
C PRO A 131 -4.16 22.29 -5.95
N TYR A 132 -3.87 21.50 -4.92
CA TYR A 132 -4.28 21.74 -3.53
C TYR A 132 -3.16 22.34 -2.67
N ALA A 133 -1.99 22.65 -3.25
CA ALA A 133 -0.80 23.07 -2.50
C ALA A 133 -0.97 24.35 -1.67
N THR A 134 -1.83 25.29 -2.10
CA THR A 134 -2.01 26.59 -1.45
C THR A 134 -3.23 26.67 -0.54
N ALA A 135 -4.26 25.87 -0.81
CA ALA A 135 -5.52 25.86 -0.06
C ALA A 135 -6.03 24.43 0.11
N PRO A 136 -5.30 23.58 0.85
CA PRO A 136 -5.67 22.19 1.02
C PRO A 136 -6.90 22.06 1.95
N PRO A 137 -7.92 21.30 1.53
CA PRO A 137 -8.99 20.85 2.43
C PRO A 137 -8.42 20.11 3.64
N TYR A 138 -9.09 20.22 4.79
CA TYR A 138 -8.79 19.42 5.99
C TYR A 138 -7.40 19.63 6.61
N GLY A 139 -6.65 20.66 6.18
CA GLY A 139 -5.33 20.96 6.73
C GLY A 139 -4.19 20.10 6.17
N VAL A 140 -4.44 19.27 5.15
CA VAL A 140 -3.40 18.40 4.59
C VAL A 140 -2.25 19.19 3.97
N ASN A 141 -1.00 18.84 4.25
CA ASN A 141 0.15 19.49 3.60
C ASN A 141 0.39 18.96 2.18
N ALA A 142 -0.56 19.23 1.27
CA ALA A 142 -0.49 18.78 -0.12
C ALA A 142 0.80 19.26 -0.82
N ALA A 143 1.29 20.45 -0.48
CA ALA A 143 2.55 20.98 -1.01
C ALA A 143 3.76 20.15 -0.56
N GLY A 144 3.85 19.84 0.74
CA GLY A 144 4.90 19.00 1.31
C GLY A 144 4.88 17.60 0.73
N LEU A 145 3.70 16.97 0.68
CA LEU A 145 3.52 15.64 0.10
C LEU A 145 3.90 15.59 -1.38
N SER A 146 3.54 16.62 -2.16
CA SER A 146 3.90 16.70 -3.57
C SER A 146 5.41 16.79 -3.78
N ARG A 147 6.09 17.69 -3.05
CA ARG A 147 7.56 17.81 -3.14
C ARG A 147 8.24 16.51 -2.76
N TRP A 148 7.76 15.89 -1.69
CA TRP A 148 8.34 14.67 -1.19
C TRP A 148 8.12 13.48 -2.13
N ALA A 149 6.92 13.31 -2.67
CA ALA A 149 6.63 12.24 -3.63
C ALA A 149 7.45 12.39 -4.92
N ALA A 150 7.65 13.63 -5.39
CA ALA A 150 8.53 13.92 -6.51
C ALA A 150 10.00 13.54 -6.21
N MET A 151 10.52 13.95 -5.05
CA MET A 151 11.88 13.60 -4.61
C MET A 151 12.08 12.08 -4.50
N LEU A 152 11.13 11.37 -3.90
CA LEU A 152 11.22 9.92 -3.75
C LEU A 152 11.16 9.22 -5.12
N ALA A 153 10.31 9.69 -6.04
CA ALA A 153 10.29 9.16 -7.40
C ALA A 153 11.63 9.37 -8.11
N ASP A 154 12.24 10.57 -7.99
CA ASP A 154 13.58 10.86 -8.53
C ASP A 154 14.63 9.90 -7.96
N GLU A 155 14.60 9.64 -6.65
CA GLU A 155 15.55 8.76 -5.97
C GLU A 155 15.41 7.31 -6.46
N ILE A 156 14.18 6.80 -6.54
CA ILE A 156 13.88 5.46 -7.06
C ILE A 156 14.41 5.31 -8.49
N GLU A 157 14.14 6.29 -9.35
CA GLU A 157 14.56 6.28 -10.75
C GLU A 157 16.10 6.32 -10.89
N ARG A 158 16.78 7.11 -10.05
CA ARG A 158 18.26 7.15 -9.98
C ARG A 158 18.84 5.82 -9.49
N ALA A 159 18.27 5.23 -8.45
CA ALA A 159 18.72 3.93 -7.95
C ALA A 159 18.57 2.85 -9.02
N ALA A 160 17.43 2.79 -9.71
CA ALA A 160 17.21 1.86 -10.81
C ALA A 160 18.17 2.09 -12.00
N ALA A 161 18.56 3.34 -12.27
CA ALA A 161 19.56 3.66 -13.29
C ALA A 161 20.97 3.24 -12.87
N ASN A 162 21.33 3.41 -11.60
CA ASN A 162 22.59 2.95 -11.03
C ASN A 162 22.69 1.43 -11.08
N ASP A 163 21.64 0.70 -10.68
CA ASP A 163 21.60 -0.76 -10.74
C ASP A 163 21.75 -1.26 -12.19
N ARG A 164 21.08 -0.62 -13.16
CA ARG A 164 21.28 -0.95 -14.58
C ARG A 164 22.71 -0.65 -15.06
N SER A 165 23.29 0.46 -14.62
CA SER A 165 24.67 0.84 -14.98
C SER A 165 25.69 -0.11 -14.35
N GLN A 166 25.48 -0.51 -13.10
CA GLN A 166 26.26 -1.53 -12.42
C GLN A 166 26.07 -2.90 -13.06
N MET A 167 24.85 -3.30 -13.43
CA MET A 167 24.59 -4.55 -14.14
C MET A 167 25.20 -4.54 -15.54
N ALA A 168 25.23 -3.40 -16.22
CA ALA A 168 25.92 -3.25 -17.51
C ALA A 168 27.45 -3.28 -17.33
N ALA A 169 27.98 -2.66 -16.27
CA ALA A 169 29.41 -2.70 -15.94
C ALA A 169 29.85 -4.10 -15.49
N VAL A 170 29.07 -4.78 -14.64
CA VAL A 170 29.24 -6.18 -14.26
C VAL A 170 29.04 -7.06 -15.48
N GLY A 171 28.06 -6.81 -16.35
CA GLY A 171 27.88 -7.52 -17.61
C GLY A 171 29.07 -7.36 -18.54
N ALA A 172 29.65 -6.17 -18.64
CA ALA A 172 30.89 -5.92 -19.38
C ALA A 172 32.10 -6.60 -18.69
N SER A 173 32.18 -6.54 -17.36
CA SER A 173 33.20 -7.23 -16.57
C SER A 173 33.05 -8.74 -16.60
N VAL A 174 31.84 -9.30 -16.70
CA VAL A 174 31.53 -10.72 -16.87
C VAL A 174 31.79 -11.12 -18.31
N ILE A 175 31.50 -10.28 -19.30
CA ILE A 175 31.96 -10.53 -20.68
C ILE A 175 33.50 -10.58 -20.72
N LEU A 176 34.19 -9.78 -19.90
CA LEU A 176 35.65 -9.84 -19.73
C LEU A 176 36.11 -10.97 -18.79
N ALA A 177 35.31 -11.39 -17.81
CA ALA A 177 35.64 -12.38 -16.77
C ALA A 177 35.00 -13.76 -17.02
N VAL A 178 34.27 -13.98 -18.11
CA VAL A 178 33.90 -15.32 -18.62
C VAL A 178 35.15 -16.08 -19.07
N SER A 179 36.34 -15.47 -18.98
CA SER A 179 37.63 -16.15 -18.94
C SER A 179 38.00 -16.79 -17.60
N ASP A 180 37.34 -16.49 -16.48
CA ASP A 180 37.54 -17.15 -15.18
C ASP A 180 36.28 -17.01 -14.30
N GLY A 181 35.46 -18.06 -14.25
CA GLY A 181 34.10 -18.02 -13.72
C GLY A 181 33.97 -17.92 -12.20
N CYS A 182 32.98 -17.14 -11.74
CA CYS A 182 32.01 -17.40 -10.66
C CYS A 182 31.09 -16.18 -10.48
N VAL A 183 29.79 -16.37 -10.18
CA VAL A 183 28.81 -15.29 -9.91
C VAL A 183 28.25 -15.43 -8.50
N ASP A 184 28.17 -14.30 -7.78
CA ASP A 184 27.72 -14.16 -6.39
C ASP A 184 26.28 -13.57 -6.31
N PRO A 185 25.34 -14.12 -5.49
CA PRO A 185 23.99 -13.59 -5.33
C PRO A 185 23.86 -12.62 -4.13
N GLY A 186 23.99 -11.31 -4.36
CA GLY A 186 23.86 -10.29 -3.30
C GLY A 186 23.19 -8.97 -3.74
N VAL A 187 21.88 -8.97 -4.03
CA VAL A 187 21.11 -7.74 -4.33
C VAL A 187 19.81 -7.70 -3.53
N ARG A 188 19.87 -7.36 -2.24
CA ARG A 188 18.66 -7.16 -1.39
C ARG A 188 18.70 -5.96 -0.43
N ASP A 189 19.81 -5.23 -0.31
CA ASP A 189 19.98 -4.23 0.76
C ASP A 189 19.31 -2.86 0.45
N GLY A 190 19.44 -2.36 -0.78
CA GLY A 190 18.97 -1.00 -1.14
C GLY A 190 17.45 -0.76 -1.01
N ARG A 191 16.62 -1.78 -1.25
CA ARG A 191 15.15 -1.63 -1.23
C ARG A 191 14.58 -1.43 0.16
N ARG A 192 15.19 -2.05 1.19
CA ARG A 192 14.77 -1.88 2.58
C ARG A 192 15.16 -0.50 3.09
N ALA A 193 16.34 0.00 2.72
CA ALA A 193 16.78 1.36 3.04
C ALA A 193 15.88 2.41 2.37
N ALA A 194 15.60 2.28 1.07
CA ALA A 194 14.70 3.18 0.34
C ALA A 194 13.29 3.21 0.94
N PHE A 195 12.75 2.04 1.34
CA PHE A 195 11.46 1.98 2.03
C PHE A 195 11.48 2.67 3.41
N GLN A 196 12.52 2.43 4.21
CA GLN A 196 12.63 3.04 5.55
C GLN A 196 12.84 4.56 5.47
N GLU A 197 13.64 5.03 4.52
CA GLU A 197 13.83 6.46 4.28
C GLU A 197 12.55 7.10 3.72
N ALA A 198 11.82 6.37 2.87
CA ALA A 198 10.50 6.79 2.43
C ALA A 198 9.51 6.91 3.60
N LEU A 199 9.48 5.95 4.52
CA LEU A 199 8.62 6.05 5.70
C LEU A 199 9.01 7.22 6.61
N LYS A 200 10.31 7.42 6.89
CA LYS A 200 10.78 8.58 7.66
C LYS A 200 10.41 9.91 7.03
N GLY A 201 10.51 10.02 5.71
CA GLY A 201 10.11 11.24 5.01
C GLY A 201 8.59 11.47 5.05
N ALA A 202 7.79 10.41 4.89
CA ALA A 202 6.34 10.49 5.04
C ALA A 202 5.89 10.85 6.46
N LEU A 203 6.63 10.39 7.48
CA LEU A 203 6.46 10.75 8.90
C LEU A 203 6.74 12.23 9.18
N GLN A 204 7.70 12.82 8.44
CA GLN A 204 8.08 14.22 8.57
C GLN A 204 7.18 15.17 7.77
N ALA A 205 6.46 14.66 6.77
CA ALA A 205 5.42 15.41 6.11
C ALA A 205 4.27 15.59 7.10
N ASP A 206 4.05 16.80 7.60
CA ASP A 206 2.90 17.08 8.48
C ASP A 206 1.58 16.92 7.69
N TRP A 207 0.81 15.85 7.90
CA TRP A 207 -0.47 15.64 7.18
C TRP A 207 -1.63 16.47 7.76
N GLY A 208 -1.40 17.25 8.83
CA GLY A 208 -2.40 18.16 9.40
C GLY A 208 -3.55 17.46 10.15
N GLY A 209 -3.28 16.36 10.86
CA GLY A 209 -4.26 15.69 11.74
C GLY A 209 -4.07 16.04 13.22
N PRO A 210 -5.14 16.00 14.05
CA PRO A 210 -4.97 16.15 15.50
C PRO A 210 -4.08 15.02 16.04
N GLY A 211 -3.23 15.32 17.02
CA GLY A 211 -2.35 14.33 17.66
C GLY A 211 -3.12 13.10 18.18
N GLU A 212 -2.41 11.98 18.40
CA GLU A 212 -2.92 10.63 18.73
C GLU A 212 -4.16 10.55 19.64
N SER A 213 -4.37 11.55 20.51
CA SER A 213 -5.53 11.67 21.41
C SER A 213 -6.90 11.80 20.75
N SER A 214 -6.99 11.99 19.42
CA SER A 214 -8.26 12.22 18.69
C SER A 214 -8.64 11.11 17.70
N LEU A 215 -7.97 9.95 17.74
CA LEU A 215 -8.29 8.83 16.84
C LEU A 215 -9.62 8.15 17.22
N PRO A 216 -10.46 7.74 16.23
CA PRO A 216 -11.76 7.13 16.48
C PRO A 216 -11.68 5.81 17.25
N MET A 217 -12.69 5.49 18.07
CA MET A 217 -12.73 4.31 18.95
C MET A 217 -12.45 2.96 18.27
N ALA A 218 -12.66 2.84 16.95
CA ALA A 218 -12.29 1.65 16.17
C ALA A 218 -10.78 1.30 16.26
N TRP A 219 -9.94 2.31 16.51
CA TRP A 219 -8.49 2.22 16.75
C TRP A 219 -8.11 1.47 18.03
N LYS A 220 -8.92 1.56 19.10
CA LYS A 220 -8.54 1.04 20.44
C LYS A 220 -8.48 -0.48 20.52
N ARG A 221 -8.90 -1.21 19.48
CA ARG A 221 -8.85 -2.68 19.45
C ARG A 221 -7.49 -3.24 19.04
N ASP A 222 -6.66 -2.47 18.33
CA ASP A 222 -5.38 -2.95 17.76
C ASP A 222 -4.13 -2.33 18.39
N SER A 223 -4.26 -1.45 19.40
CA SER A 223 -3.11 -0.97 20.16
C SER A 223 -2.57 -2.11 21.05
N PRO A 224 -1.31 -2.57 20.88
CA PRO A 224 -0.68 -3.38 21.90
C PRO A 224 -0.59 -2.54 23.18
N ALA A 225 -1.02 -3.10 24.30
CA ALA A 225 -0.84 -2.47 25.61
C ALA A 225 0.64 -2.13 25.79
N ARG A 226 0.93 -0.86 26.12
CA ARG A 226 2.27 -0.37 26.44
C ARG A 226 2.88 -1.14 27.61
#